data_AF-A0A392N563-F1
#
_entry.id   AF-A0A392N563-F1
#
_cell.length_a   1.000
_cell.length_b   1.000
_cell.length_c   1.000
_cell.angle_alpha   90.00
_cell.angle_beta   90.00
_cell.angle_gamma   90.00
#
_symmetry.space_group_name_H-M   'P 1'
#
loop_
_entity.id
_entity.type
_entity.pdbx_description
1 polymer ?
#
loop_
_entity_poly.entity_id
_entity_poly.type
_entity_poly.pdbx_seq_one_letter_code
_entity_poly.pdbx_strand_id
1 'polypeptide(L)'
;VKLFESAHAHESELRKEVEVALRDTVLEQQKLLEESEHISGELQMTMRNVALLDSRAKETARRRDEAAHELLLIQTSISTLWQERQQIRRQKMEALRWLERWKSRGQIGAAHYNGVIGFAEELPELAEFSLSDIENATSWSIVYEYLPNGTLQNYLFRKSNIIPLTWNIRTRMIAEISSALCFLHSFKPEAIIHGDLKPETILLDSSLSCKICEFRFSRLGTEESLYSPSSSFHLSTEPKGAFTYTDPEFQRTGVLTTKS
;
A
#
# COMPACT_ATOMS: atom_id res chain seq x y z
N VAL A 1 67.19 -88.39 50.31
CA VAL A 1 67.92 -87.36 49.53
C VAL A 1 67.45 -87.35 48.07
N LYS A 2 67.67 -88.39 47.26
CA LYS A 2 67.24 -88.43 45.84
C LYS A 2 65.75 -88.18 45.55
N LEU A 3 64.83 -88.70 46.37
CA LEU A 3 63.37 -88.46 46.18
C LEU A 3 62.97 -87.00 46.45
N PHE A 4 63.65 -86.34 47.38
CA PHE A 4 63.38 -84.94 47.74
C PHE A 4 63.92 -83.98 46.68
N GLU A 5 65.12 -84.27 46.15
CA GLU A 5 65.71 -83.52 45.04
C GLU A 5 64.89 -83.65 43.75
N SER A 6 64.35 -84.85 43.45
CA SER A 6 63.47 -85.05 42.29
C SER A 6 62.12 -84.33 42.42
N ALA A 7 61.51 -84.33 43.62
CA ALA A 7 60.27 -83.60 43.87
C ALA A 7 60.48 -82.07 43.78
N HIS A 8 61.61 -81.58 44.29
CA HIS A 8 61.94 -80.16 44.23
C HIS A 8 62.27 -79.69 42.80
N ALA A 9 62.93 -80.51 42.00
CA ALA A 9 63.15 -80.24 40.57
C ALA A 9 61.83 -80.17 39.80
N HIS A 10 60.92 -81.13 40.04
CA HIS A 10 59.60 -81.15 39.40
C HIS A 10 58.74 -79.94 39.82
N GLU A 11 58.75 -79.56 41.10
CA GLU A 11 58.08 -78.36 41.59
C GLU A 11 58.65 -77.08 40.96
N SER A 12 59.98 -77.01 40.80
CA SER A 12 60.63 -75.87 40.13
C SER A 12 60.28 -75.78 38.66
N GLU A 13 60.04 -76.90 37.99
CA GLU A 13 59.66 -76.96 36.58
C GLU A 13 58.20 -76.53 36.39
N LEU A 14 57.29 -77.04 37.23
CA LEU A 14 55.90 -76.59 37.28
C LEU A 14 55.78 -75.10 37.59
N ARG A 15 56.59 -74.56 38.52
CA ARG A 15 56.61 -73.11 38.80
C ARG A 15 57.03 -72.30 37.59
N LYS A 16 58.02 -72.76 36.82
CA LYS A 16 58.43 -72.08 35.57
C LYS A 16 57.34 -72.13 34.52
N GLU A 17 56.67 -73.27 34.34
CA GLU A 17 55.54 -73.38 33.40
C GLU A 17 54.40 -72.45 33.78
N VAL A 18 54.04 -72.39 35.07
CA VAL A 18 53.01 -71.49 35.59
C VAL A 18 53.43 -70.02 35.41
N GLU A 19 54.68 -69.66 35.67
CA GLU A 19 55.18 -68.29 35.44
C GLU A 19 55.15 -67.89 33.96
N VAL A 20 55.49 -68.80 33.04
CA VAL A 20 55.43 -68.56 31.60
C VAL A 20 53.97 -68.37 31.17
N ALA A 21 53.09 -69.28 31.56
CA ALA A 21 51.65 -69.17 31.27
C ALA A 21 51.03 -67.89 31.87
N LEU A 22 51.48 -67.48 33.06
CA LEU A 22 51.05 -66.23 33.68
C LEU A 22 51.55 -65.00 32.90
N ARG A 23 52.79 -65.01 32.42
CA ARG A 23 53.31 -63.92 31.58
C ARG A 23 52.55 -63.82 30.27
N ASP A 24 52.29 -64.96 29.61
CA ASP A 24 51.56 -65.01 28.34
C ASP A 24 50.13 -64.48 28.50
N THR A 25 49.44 -64.86 29.59
CA THR A 25 48.08 -64.37 29.87
C THR A 25 48.05 -62.88 30.22
N VAL A 26 49.03 -62.36 30.96
CA VAL A 26 49.13 -60.92 31.24
C VAL A 26 49.36 -60.12 29.94
N LEU A 27 50.20 -60.62 29.04
CA LEU A 27 50.46 -60.00 27.75
C LEU A 27 49.20 -59.96 26.88
N GLU A 28 48.43 -61.05 26.85
CA GLU A 28 47.15 -61.11 26.15
C GLU A 28 46.11 -60.15 26.75
N GLN A 29 46.03 -60.07 28.08
CA GLN A 29 45.13 -59.12 28.75
C GLN A 29 45.51 -57.67 28.43
N GLN A 30 46.80 -57.36 28.37
CA GLN A 30 47.28 -56.02 28.05
C GLN A 30 46.92 -55.63 26.61
N LYS A 31 47.06 -56.57 25.66
CA LYS A 31 46.63 -56.38 24.28
C LYS A 31 45.12 -56.16 24.16
N LEU A 32 44.32 -56.96 24.86
CA LEU A 32 42.86 -56.80 24.88
C LEU A 32 42.42 -55.46 25.48
N LEU A 33 43.15 -54.96 26.49
CA LEU A 33 42.90 -53.63 27.06
C LEU A 33 43.16 -52.51 26.04
N GLU A 34 44.26 -52.56 25.31
CA GLU A 34 44.59 -51.59 24.26
C GLU A 34 43.53 -51.61 23.13
N GLU A 35 43.10 -52.80 22.69
CA GLU A 35 42.02 -52.95 21.72
C GLU A 35 40.70 -52.39 22.25
N SER A 36 40.37 -52.65 23.51
CA SER A 36 39.16 -52.12 24.16
C SER A 36 39.17 -50.59 24.26
N GLU A 37 40.31 -49.98 24.59
CA GLU A 37 40.45 -48.51 24.64
C GLU A 37 40.31 -47.90 23.25
N HIS A 38 40.91 -48.54 22.23
CA HIS A 38 40.80 -48.09 20.84
C HIS A 38 39.34 -48.13 20.34
N ILE A 39 38.65 -49.25 20.56
CA ILE A 39 37.23 -49.42 20.19
C ILE A 39 36.35 -48.42 20.93
N SER A 40 36.61 -48.18 22.21
CA SER A 40 35.88 -47.18 23.01
C SER A 40 36.03 -45.76 22.43
N GLY A 41 37.24 -45.39 22.01
CA GLY A 41 37.51 -44.12 21.34
C GLY A 41 36.77 -43.97 20.01
N GLU A 42 36.77 -45.00 19.17
CA GLU A 42 36.01 -45.01 17.92
C GLU A 42 34.50 -44.93 18.16
N LEU A 43 33.98 -45.65 19.17
CA LEU A 43 32.58 -45.60 19.55
C LEU A 43 32.18 -44.18 19.99
N GLN A 44 33.00 -43.52 20.80
CA GLN A 44 32.71 -42.15 21.24
C GLN A 44 32.69 -41.16 20.05
N MET A 45 33.61 -41.31 19.11
CA MET A 45 33.66 -40.50 17.90
C MET A 45 32.44 -40.73 16.99
N THR A 46 32.04 -41.98 16.79
CA THR A 46 30.86 -42.32 16.00
C THR A 46 29.58 -41.82 16.65
N MET A 47 29.43 -41.94 17.97
CA MET A 47 28.30 -41.38 18.72
C MET A 47 28.18 -39.85 18.54
N ARG A 48 29.32 -39.14 18.59
CA ARG A 48 29.33 -37.68 18.36
C ARG A 48 28.93 -37.32 16.93
N ASN A 49 29.40 -38.09 15.94
CA ASN A 49 29.03 -37.88 14.54
C ASN A 49 27.54 -38.14 14.30
N VAL A 50 26.97 -39.19 14.90
CA VAL A 50 25.53 -39.50 14.83
C VAL A 50 24.71 -38.37 15.44
N ALA A 51 25.10 -37.84 16.61
CA ALA A 51 24.41 -36.72 17.24
C ALA A 51 24.44 -35.45 16.37
N LEU A 52 25.57 -35.15 15.71
CA LEU A 52 25.69 -34.03 14.78
C LEU A 52 24.76 -34.20 13.56
N LEU A 53 24.72 -35.41 13.00
CA LEU A 53 23.87 -35.73 11.85
C LEU A 53 22.38 -35.66 12.21
N ASP A 54 21.98 -36.13 13.39
CA ASP A 54 20.60 -35.99 13.89
C ASP A 54 20.20 -34.52 14.05
N SER A 55 21.08 -33.69 14.63
CA SER A 55 20.85 -32.25 14.74
C SER A 55 20.71 -31.59 13.36
N ARG A 56 21.54 -31.96 12.38
CA ARG A 56 21.42 -31.45 11.01
C ARG A 56 20.12 -31.92 10.35
N ALA A 57 19.74 -33.17 10.51
CA ALA A 57 18.49 -33.70 9.96
C ALA A 57 17.28 -32.93 10.51
N LYS A 58 17.24 -32.69 11.82
CA LYS A 58 16.18 -31.89 12.47
C LYS A 58 16.12 -30.47 11.93
N GLU A 59 17.25 -29.79 11.78
CA GLU A 59 17.27 -28.43 11.21
C GLU A 59 16.82 -28.41 9.74
N THR A 60 17.19 -29.42 8.94
CA THR A 60 16.69 -29.51 7.55
C THR A 60 15.20 -29.78 7.47
N ALA A 61 14.63 -30.53 8.42
CA ALA A 61 13.19 -30.74 8.52
C ALA A 61 12.48 -29.44 8.88
N ARG A 62 12.98 -28.71 9.90
CA ARG A 62 12.45 -27.41 10.33
C ARG A 62 12.40 -26.40 9.18
N ARG A 63 13.50 -26.28 8.41
CA ARG A 63 13.55 -25.40 7.24
C ARG A 63 12.60 -25.81 6.12
N ARG A 64 12.37 -27.12 5.92
CA ARG A 64 11.36 -27.60 4.97
C ARG A 64 9.95 -27.19 5.40
N ASP A 65 9.65 -27.31 6.68
CA ASP A 65 8.33 -26.94 7.21
C ASP A 65 8.10 -25.43 7.12
N GLU A 66 9.10 -24.60 7.44
CA GLU A 66 9.06 -23.15 7.24
C GLU A 66 8.82 -22.79 5.76
N ALA A 67 9.60 -23.38 4.84
CA ALA A 67 9.42 -23.13 3.42
C ALA A 67 8.04 -23.57 2.89
N ALA A 68 7.50 -24.68 3.39
CA ALA A 68 6.16 -25.14 3.05
C ALA A 68 5.07 -24.17 3.56
N HIS A 69 5.26 -23.61 4.75
CA HIS A 69 4.36 -22.60 5.30
C HIS A 69 4.36 -21.31 4.46
N GLU A 70 5.55 -20.80 4.11
CA GLU A 70 5.69 -19.62 3.25
C GLU A 70 5.04 -19.84 1.87
N LEU A 71 5.23 -21.02 1.27
CA LEU A 71 4.58 -21.36 0.00
C LEU A 71 3.05 -21.36 0.11
N LEU A 72 2.49 -21.82 1.24
CA LEU A 72 1.05 -21.78 1.48
C LEU A 72 0.53 -20.34 1.60
N LEU A 73 1.27 -19.46 2.29
CA LEU A 73 0.94 -18.03 2.37
C LEU A 73 0.97 -17.36 0.98
N ILE A 74 1.98 -17.67 0.18
CA ILE A 74 2.06 -17.16 -1.20
C ILE A 74 0.89 -17.66 -2.04
N GLN A 75 0.58 -18.97 -1.97
CA GLN A 75 -0.51 -19.55 -2.75
C GLN A 75 -1.86 -18.96 -2.37
N THR A 76 -2.14 -18.78 -1.08
CA THR A 76 -3.37 -18.15 -0.61
C THR A 76 -3.47 -16.68 -1.07
N SER A 77 -2.38 -15.92 -0.99
CA SER A 77 -2.33 -14.54 -1.47
C SER A 77 -2.53 -14.43 -3.00
N ILE A 78 -1.98 -15.37 -3.77
CA ILE A 78 -2.25 -15.46 -5.22
C ILE A 78 -3.74 -15.72 -5.46
N SER A 79 -4.36 -16.64 -4.72
CA SER A 79 -5.80 -16.92 -4.85
C SER A 79 -6.68 -15.71 -4.53
N THR A 80 -6.37 -14.94 -3.48
CA THR A 80 -7.11 -13.71 -3.15
C THR A 80 -6.95 -12.66 -4.24
N LEU A 81 -5.73 -12.42 -4.73
CA LEU A 81 -5.50 -11.49 -5.84
C LEU A 81 -6.24 -11.89 -7.12
N TRP A 82 -6.34 -13.19 -7.42
CA TRP A 82 -7.16 -13.67 -8.54
C TRP A 82 -8.64 -13.35 -8.34
N GLN A 83 -9.16 -13.51 -7.12
CA GLN A 83 -10.55 -13.19 -6.81
C GLN A 83 -10.83 -11.69 -6.93
N GLU A 84 -9.95 -10.84 -6.41
CA GLU A 84 -10.04 -9.38 -6.55
C GLU A 84 -9.99 -8.94 -8.01
N ARG A 85 -9.06 -9.51 -8.80
CA ARG A 85 -8.97 -9.23 -10.24
C ARG A 85 -10.25 -9.60 -10.98
N GLN A 86 -10.91 -10.70 -10.61
CA GLN A 86 -12.21 -11.08 -11.18
C GLN A 86 -13.31 -10.11 -10.76
N GLN A 87 -13.30 -9.62 -9.53
CA GLN A 87 -14.25 -8.62 -9.06
C GLN A 87 -14.11 -7.30 -9.82
N ILE A 88 -12.89 -6.80 -9.99
CA ILE A 88 -12.61 -5.59 -10.78
C ILE A 88 -13.08 -5.77 -12.22
N ARG A 89 -12.85 -6.95 -12.82
CA ARG A 89 -13.34 -7.24 -14.18
C ARG A 89 -14.86 -7.21 -14.27
N ARG A 90 -15.58 -7.73 -13.28
CA ARG A 90 -17.05 -7.66 -13.21
C ARG A 90 -17.53 -6.22 -13.11
N GLN A 91 -16.98 -5.46 -12.16
CA GLN A 91 -17.30 -4.04 -11.98
C GLN A 91 -17.02 -3.23 -13.25
N LYS A 92 -15.90 -3.50 -13.93
CA LYS A 92 -15.58 -2.87 -15.22
C LYS A 92 -16.62 -3.21 -16.30
N MET A 93 -17.05 -4.47 -16.40
CA MET A 93 -18.10 -4.84 -17.36
C MET A 93 -19.45 -4.17 -17.03
N GLU A 94 -19.79 -4.06 -15.75
CA GLU A 94 -21.01 -3.36 -15.31
C GLU A 94 -20.95 -1.87 -15.65
N ALA A 95 -19.82 -1.21 -15.39
CA ALA A 95 -19.60 0.18 -15.76
C ALA A 95 -19.67 0.39 -17.29
N LEU A 96 -19.11 -0.53 -18.08
CA LEU A 96 -19.21 -0.47 -19.55
C LEU A 96 -20.65 -0.64 -20.03
N ARG A 97 -21.39 -1.61 -19.47
CA ARG A 97 -22.82 -1.78 -19.78
C ARG A 97 -23.65 -0.56 -19.39
N TRP A 98 -23.35 0.05 -18.25
CA TRP A 98 -23.98 1.29 -17.81
C TRP A 98 -23.71 2.42 -18.80
N LEU A 99 -22.46 2.56 -19.25
CA LEU A 99 -22.06 3.56 -20.24
C LEU A 99 -22.70 3.34 -21.62
N GLU A 100 -22.83 2.08 -22.07
CA GLU A 100 -23.58 1.76 -23.29
C GLU A 100 -25.06 2.13 -23.17
N ARG A 101 -25.69 1.78 -22.03
CA ARG A 101 -27.08 2.12 -21.75
C ARG A 101 -27.31 3.63 -21.72
N TRP A 102 -26.36 4.39 -21.20
CA TRP A 102 -26.36 5.84 -21.21
C TRP A 102 -26.30 6.40 -22.64
N LYS A 103 -25.35 5.94 -23.47
CA LYS A 103 -25.23 6.36 -24.88
C LYS A 103 -26.50 6.08 -25.68
N SER A 104 -27.15 4.93 -25.45
CA SER A 104 -28.40 4.57 -26.13
C SER A 104 -29.60 5.41 -25.70
N ARG A 105 -29.60 6.00 -24.50
CA ARG A 105 -30.68 6.89 -24.02
C ARG A 105 -30.57 8.30 -24.60
N GLY A 106 -29.37 8.85 -24.77
CA GLY A 106 -29.17 10.16 -25.41
C GLY A 106 -29.69 10.21 -26.86
N GLN A 107 -29.65 9.08 -27.58
CA GLN A 107 -30.15 9.00 -28.96
C GLN A 107 -31.69 9.03 -29.12
N ILE A 108 -32.46 8.80 -28.05
CA ILE A 108 -33.94 8.72 -28.14
C ILE A 108 -34.61 10.09 -27.92
N GLY A 109 -33.88 11.11 -27.42
CA GLY A 109 -34.42 12.44 -27.12
C GLY A 109 -34.37 13.47 -28.26
N ALA A 110 -33.78 13.15 -29.42
CA ALA A 110 -33.48 14.14 -30.47
C ALA A 110 -34.67 14.54 -31.38
N ALA A 111 -35.88 14.06 -31.11
CA ALA A 111 -37.05 14.34 -31.94
C ALA A 111 -38.19 14.92 -31.11
N HIS A 112 -38.10 16.20 -30.71
CA HIS A 112 -39.22 17.15 -30.57
C HIS A 112 -38.80 18.42 -29.80
N TYR A 113 -38.07 19.33 -30.45
CA TYR A 113 -38.08 20.74 -30.05
C TYR A 113 -38.06 21.62 -31.31
N ASN A 114 -39.27 21.98 -31.77
CA ASN A 114 -39.47 23.08 -32.70
C ASN A 114 -39.69 24.35 -31.88
N GLY A 115 -38.81 25.35 -32.01
CA GLY A 115 -39.12 26.71 -31.59
C GLY A 115 -37.94 27.55 -31.11
N VAL A 116 -37.43 28.38 -32.03
CA VAL A 116 -36.60 29.59 -31.82
C VAL A 116 -35.08 29.37 -31.81
N ILE A 117 -34.46 30.10 -32.75
CA ILE A 117 -33.10 30.02 -33.29
C ILE A 117 -32.12 30.72 -32.36
N GLY A 118 -30.99 30.06 -32.08
CA GLY A 118 -29.77 30.77 -31.65
C GLY A 118 -28.78 30.08 -30.72
N PHE A 119 -28.67 28.74 -30.61
CA PHE A 119 -27.61 28.11 -29.81
C PHE A 119 -27.15 26.77 -30.39
N ALA A 120 -25.86 26.65 -30.72
CA ALA A 120 -25.18 25.38 -30.89
C ALA A 120 -23.65 25.60 -30.91
N GLU A 121 -23.07 25.89 -29.74
CA GLU A 121 -21.82 25.23 -29.36
C GLU A 121 -22.22 24.28 -28.23
N GLU A 122 -21.96 23.00 -28.48
CA GLU A 122 -22.35 21.83 -27.71
C GLU A 122 -22.40 22.08 -26.19
N LEU A 123 -23.60 22.30 -25.65
CA LEU A 123 -23.87 21.93 -24.26
C LEU A 123 -23.70 20.41 -24.22
N PRO A 124 -22.79 19.84 -23.42
CA PRO A 124 -22.87 18.42 -23.13
C PRO A 124 -24.25 18.21 -22.54
N GLU A 125 -25.07 17.40 -23.22
CA GLU A 125 -26.40 17.00 -22.77
C GLU A 125 -26.34 16.80 -21.24
N LEU A 126 -27.03 17.66 -20.50
CA LEU A 126 -27.17 17.50 -19.05
C LEU A 126 -27.81 16.14 -18.85
N ALA A 127 -27.00 15.15 -18.47
CA ALA A 127 -27.49 13.82 -18.20
C ALA A 127 -28.38 13.91 -16.95
N GLU A 128 -29.70 13.86 -17.15
CA GLU A 128 -30.64 13.74 -16.05
C GLU A 128 -30.46 12.35 -15.42
N PHE A 129 -29.96 12.32 -14.19
CA PHE A 129 -29.87 11.10 -13.39
C PHE A 129 -31.20 10.90 -12.65
N SER A 130 -31.79 9.71 -12.76
CA SER A 130 -32.85 9.33 -11.83
C SER A 130 -32.25 9.05 -10.44
N LEU A 131 -33.03 9.24 -9.38
CA LEU A 131 -32.59 8.89 -8.02
C LEU A 131 -32.13 7.42 -7.94
N SER A 132 -32.82 6.53 -8.66
CA SER A 132 -32.43 5.12 -8.78
C SER A 132 -31.09 4.89 -9.50
N ASP A 133 -30.67 5.77 -10.39
CA ASP A 133 -29.35 5.66 -11.03
C ASP A 133 -28.23 6.01 -10.06
N ILE A 134 -28.48 6.95 -9.13
CA ILE A 134 -27.55 7.31 -8.06
C ILE A 134 -27.50 6.19 -7.01
N GLU A 135 -28.64 5.62 -6.62
CA GLU A 135 -28.71 4.52 -5.64
C GLU A 135 -28.02 3.23 -6.13
N ASN A 136 -28.06 2.97 -7.44
CA ASN A 136 -27.40 1.81 -8.05
C ASN A 136 -25.98 2.12 -8.54
N ALA A 137 -25.48 3.35 -8.33
CA ALA A 137 -24.13 3.71 -8.74
C ALA A 137 -23.11 2.92 -7.92
N THR A 138 -22.34 2.06 -8.59
CA THR A 138 -21.27 1.27 -7.98
C THR A 138 -20.00 2.08 -7.72
N SER A 139 -19.99 3.37 -8.07
CA SER A 139 -18.85 4.29 -7.97
C SER A 139 -19.18 5.48 -7.06
N TRP A 140 -18.24 5.89 -6.22
CA TRP A 140 -18.39 7.10 -5.40
C TRP A 140 -18.62 8.33 -6.27
N SER A 141 -19.71 9.05 -5.99
CA SER A 141 -20.16 10.20 -6.75
C SER A 141 -20.56 11.32 -5.79
N ILE A 142 -20.31 12.58 -6.18
CA ILE A 142 -20.76 13.77 -5.44
C ILE A 142 -21.69 14.55 -6.37
N VAL A 143 -22.88 14.88 -5.87
CA VAL A 143 -23.89 15.63 -6.62
C VAL A 143 -23.90 17.08 -6.12
N TYR A 144 -23.79 18.03 -7.05
CA TYR A 144 -23.85 19.46 -6.78
C TYR A 144 -25.04 20.09 -7.48
N GLU A 145 -25.45 21.27 -7.00
CA GLU A 145 -26.36 22.11 -7.77
C GLU A 145 -25.73 22.52 -9.11
N TYR A 146 -26.55 22.57 -10.16
CA TYR A 146 -26.09 23.02 -11.48
C TYR A 146 -26.05 24.55 -11.54
N LEU A 147 -24.91 25.11 -11.96
CA LEU A 147 -24.68 26.54 -12.04
C LEU A 147 -24.59 26.97 -13.53
N PRO A 148 -25.65 27.57 -14.08
CA PRO A 148 -25.83 27.70 -15.53
C PRO A 148 -24.85 28.67 -16.20
N ASN A 149 -24.28 29.62 -15.45
CA ASN A 149 -23.38 30.62 -15.99
C ASN A 149 -21.92 30.15 -16.04
N GLY A 150 -21.62 28.91 -15.65
CA GLY A 150 -20.29 28.31 -15.76
C GLY A 150 -19.24 28.99 -14.88
N THR A 151 -17.97 28.92 -15.29
CA THR A 151 -16.83 29.41 -14.49
C THR A 151 -16.56 30.90 -14.70
N LEU A 152 -16.01 31.56 -13.67
CA LEU A 152 -15.55 32.95 -13.74
C LEU A 152 -14.45 33.13 -14.79
N GLN A 153 -13.63 32.11 -15.02
CA GLN A 153 -12.60 32.12 -16.07
C GLN A 153 -13.17 32.50 -17.45
N ASN A 154 -14.36 32.02 -17.80
CA ASN A 154 -14.99 32.29 -19.09
C ASN A 154 -15.23 33.80 -19.31
N TYR A 155 -15.58 34.52 -18.25
CA TYR A 155 -15.86 35.95 -18.28
C TYR A 155 -14.58 36.79 -18.25
N LEU A 156 -13.53 36.32 -17.57
CA LEU A 156 -12.26 37.05 -17.45
C LEU A 156 -11.41 36.93 -18.71
N PHE A 157 -11.32 35.73 -19.28
CA PHE A 157 -10.43 35.45 -20.41
C PHE A 157 -11.14 35.48 -21.78
N ARG A 158 -12.43 35.85 -21.81
CA ARG A 158 -13.24 36.00 -23.03
C ARG A 158 -13.14 34.80 -23.98
N LYS A 159 -13.34 33.59 -23.44
CA LYS A 159 -13.32 32.37 -24.26
C LYS A 159 -14.52 32.26 -25.22
N SER A 160 -15.49 33.17 -25.16
CA SER A 160 -16.66 33.22 -26.06
C SER A 160 -17.24 34.65 -26.14
N ASN A 161 -18.26 34.86 -26.99
CA ASN A 161 -19.00 36.12 -27.20
C ASN A 161 -19.79 36.62 -25.95
N ILE A 162 -19.29 36.36 -24.75
CA ILE A 162 -19.90 36.71 -23.47
C ILE A 162 -19.73 38.22 -23.23
N ILE A 163 -20.82 38.85 -22.79
CA ILE A 163 -20.84 40.26 -22.42
C ILE A 163 -19.87 40.49 -21.25
N PRO A 164 -18.94 41.47 -21.35
CA PRO A 164 -18.02 41.77 -20.25
C PRO A 164 -18.75 42.14 -18.96
N LEU A 165 -18.27 41.61 -17.84
CA LEU A 165 -18.79 41.96 -16.51
C LEU A 165 -18.58 43.46 -16.25
N THR A 166 -19.65 44.15 -15.85
CA THR A 166 -19.59 45.55 -15.42
C THR A 166 -18.83 45.67 -14.10
N TRP A 167 -18.31 46.87 -13.81
CA TRP A 167 -17.58 47.12 -12.57
C TRP A 167 -18.39 46.81 -11.30
N ASN A 168 -19.68 47.14 -11.32
CA ASN A 168 -20.58 46.86 -10.18
C ASN A 168 -20.74 45.35 -9.94
N ILE A 169 -20.80 44.53 -10.99
CA ILE A 169 -20.86 43.07 -10.83
C ILE A 169 -19.53 42.54 -10.29
N ARG A 170 -18.40 43.02 -10.81
CA ARG A 170 -17.07 42.59 -10.35
C ARG A 170 -16.83 42.90 -8.88
N THR A 171 -17.21 44.10 -8.42
CA THR A 171 -17.07 44.49 -7.02
C THR A 171 -17.94 43.64 -6.09
N ARG A 172 -19.17 43.31 -6.51
CA ARG A 172 -20.02 42.35 -5.80
C ARG A 172 -19.37 40.97 -5.72
N MET A 173 -18.87 40.45 -6.84
CA MET A 173 -18.20 39.14 -6.89
C MET A 173 -16.99 39.07 -5.96
N ILE A 174 -16.15 40.13 -5.93
CA ILE A 174 -15.01 40.21 -5.01
C ILE A 174 -15.50 40.11 -3.56
N ALA A 175 -16.53 40.87 -3.19
CA ALA A 175 -17.09 40.84 -1.85
C ALA A 175 -17.65 39.45 -1.48
N GLU A 176 -18.36 38.80 -2.41
CA GLU A 176 -18.90 37.43 -2.22
C GLU A 176 -17.79 36.40 -2.01
N ILE A 177 -16.75 36.41 -2.86
CA ILE A 177 -15.61 35.50 -2.77
C ILE A 177 -14.86 35.75 -1.45
N SER A 178 -14.57 37.01 -1.11
CA SER A 178 -13.90 37.35 0.15
C SER A 178 -14.73 36.92 1.36
N SER A 179 -16.04 37.12 1.34
CA SER A 179 -16.93 36.70 2.42
C SER A 179 -16.95 35.18 2.58
N ALA A 180 -16.98 34.42 1.47
CA ALA A 180 -16.93 32.97 1.50
C ALA A 180 -15.61 32.44 2.08
N LEU A 181 -14.47 33.04 1.69
CA LEU A 181 -13.17 32.69 2.27
C LEU A 181 -13.07 33.04 3.75
N CYS A 182 -13.55 34.22 4.15
CA CYS A 182 -13.61 34.61 5.56
C CYS A 182 -14.46 33.61 6.37
N PHE A 183 -15.58 33.16 5.82
CA PHE A 183 -16.42 32.14 6.43
C PHE A 183 -15.65 30.82 6.62
N LEU A 184 -15.01 30.30 5.58
CA LEU A 184 -14.20 29.07 5.64
C LEU A 184 -13.05 29.17 6.66
N HIS A 185 -12.38 30.33 6.72
CA HIS A 185 -11.27 30.57 7.64
C HIS A 185 -11.71 30.82 9.08
N SER A 186 -12.99 31.16 9.31
CA SER A 186 -13.51 31.45 10.65
C SER A 186 -13.82 30.20 11.49
N PHE A 187 -13.86 29.01 10.87
CA PHE A 187 -14.14 27.76 11.56
C PHE A 187 -13.11 27.47 12.67
N LYS A 188 -13.60 26.88 13.77
CA LYS A 188 -12.82 26.49 14.95
C LYS A 188 -13.16 25.05 15.36
N PRO A 189 -12.20 24.25 15.86
CA PRO A 189 -10.82 24.63 16.18
C PRO A 189 -9.89 24.78 14.95
N GLU A 190 -10.29 24.23 13.81
CA GLU A 190 -9.50 24.23 12.57
C GLU A 190 -10.19 25.06 11.48
N ALA A 191 -9.42 25.93 10.82
CA ALA A 191 -9.87 26.67 9.67
C ALA A 191 -9.90 25.77 8.43
N ILE A 192 -10.87 25.97 7.54
CA ILE A 192 -10.93 25.27 6.25
C ILE A 192 -10.17 26.10 5.23
N ILE A 193 -9.03 25.62 4.76
CA ILE A 193 -8.22 26.28 3.74
C ILE A 193 -8.56 25.66 2.38
N HIS A 194 -8.94 26.47 1.38
CA HIS A 194 -9.37 25.96 0.07
C HIS A 194 -8.25 25.30 -0.75
N GLY A 195 -7.07 25.94 -0.80
CA GLY A 195 -5.86 25.40 -1.44
C GLY A 195 -5.74 25.51 -2.96
N ASP A 196 -6.84 25.71 -3.69
CA ASP A 196 -6.83 25.86 -5.16
C ASP A 196 -7.78 26.97 -5.64
N LEU A 197 -7.73 28.14 -5.02
CA LEU A 197 -8.61 29.24 -5.38
C LEU A 197 -8.14 29.89 -6.69
N LYS A 198 -8.89 29.67 -7.76
CA LYS A 198 -8.64 30.25 -9.09
C LYS A 198 -9.94 30.48 -9.87
N PRO A 199 -9.95 31.31 -10.93
CA PRO A 199 -11.17 31.59 -11.71
C PRO A 199 -11.90 30.36 -12.26
N GLU A 200 -11.20 29.23 -12.44
CA GLU A 200 -11.75 27.94 -12.85
C GLU A 200 -12.61 27.28 -11.77
N THR A 201 -12.29 27.55 -10.49
CA THR A 201 -12.96 26.98 -9.30
C THR A 201 -14.05 27.89 -8.72
N ILE A 202 -14.38 28.97 -9.44
CA ILE A 202 -15.47 29.88 -9.06
C ILE A 202 -16.55 29.75 -10.12
N LEU A 203 -17.69 29.18 -9.73
CA LEU A 203 -18.86 29.02 -10.58
C LEU A 203 -19.87 30.14 -10.34
N LEU A 204 -20.69 30.41 -11.35
CA LEU A 204 -21.66 31.48 -11.36
C LEU A 204 -23.09 30.92 -11.47
N ASP A 205 -23.94 31.32 -10.53
CA ASP A 205 -25.37 31.02 -10.61
C ASP A 205 -26.09 31.89 -11.65
N SER A 206 -27.40 31.70 -11.82
CA SER A 206 -28.23 32.44 -12.78
C SER A 206 -28.24 33.97 -12.56
N SER A 207 -27.90 34.45 -11.37
CA SER A 207 -27.84 35.87 -10.98
C SER A 207 -26.44 36.48 -11.08
N LEU A 208 -25.46 35.71 -11.59
CA LEU A 208 -24.04 36.04 -11.59
C LEU A 208 -23.49 36.25 -10.16
N SER A 209 -23.99 35.46 -9.20
CA SER A 209 -23.40 35.37 -7.86
C SER A 209 -22.39 34.23 -7.82
N CYS A 210 -21.31 34.42 -7.05
CA CYS A 210 -20.18 33.50 -7.01
C CYS A 210 -20.39 32.34 -6.03
N LYS A 211 -20.03 31.12 -6.47
CA LYS A 211 -19.89 29.94 -5.61
C LYS A 211 -18.51 29.32 -5.80
N ILE A 212 -17.80 29.11 -4.69
CA ILE A 212 -16.50 28.43 -4.68
C ILE A 212 -16.75 26.92 -4.76
N CYS A 213 -16.05 26.23 -5.67
CA CYS A 213 -16.15 24.79 -5.88
C CYS A 213 -14.74 24.14 -5.89
N GLU A 214 -14.68 22.82 -6.06
CA GLU A 214 -13.43 22.04 -6.13
C GLU A 214 -12.57 22.06 -4.84
N PHE A 215 -13.16 21.63 -3.72
CA PHE A 215 -12.48 21.44 -2.43
C PHE A 215 -11.51 20.25 -2.37
N ARG A 216 -11.07 19.74 -3.52
CA ARG A 216 -10.19 18.57 -3.63
C ARG A 216 -8.84 18.77 -2.95
N PHE A 217 -8.38 20.00 -2.92
CA PHE A 217 -7.10 20.41 -2.32
C PHE A 217 -7.28 21.10 -0.97
N SER A 218 -8.50 21.08 -0.43
CA SER A 218 -8.80 21.74 0.83
C SER A 218 -8.22 20.99 2.03
N ARG A 219 -7.86 21.73 3.08
CA ARG A 219 -7.31 21.17 4.31
C ARG A 219 -7.88 21.85 5.53
N LEU A 220 -7.99 21.08 6.62
CA LEU A 220 -8.20 21.62 7.95
C LEU A 220 -6.84 22.04 8.51
N GLY A 221 -6.72 23.32 8.90
CA GLY A 221 -5.51 23.91 9.45
C GLY A 221 -5.74 24.48 10.83
N THR A 222 -4.91 24.09 11.79
CA THR A 222 -4.74 24.81 13.07
C THR A 222 -3.55 25.76 12.98
N GLU A 223 -3.51 26.78 13.84
CA GLU A 223 -2.31 27.62 13.98
C GLU A 223 -1.07 26.81 14.42
N GLU A 224 -1.24 25.63 15.01
CA GLU A 224 -0.14 24.72 15.39
C GLU A 224 0.29 23.75 14.27
N SER A 225 -0.57 23.47 13.28
CA SER A 225 -0.28 22.58 12.13
C SER A 225 0.78 23.16 11.18
N LEU A 226 1.21 24.42 11.40
CA LEU A 226 2.28 25.12 10.68
C LEU A 226 3.64 24.39 10.68
N TYR A 227 3.82 23.36 11.51
CA TYR A 227 5.09 22.66 11.69
C TYR A 227 5.08 21.16 11.33
N SER A 228 3.98 20.60 10.84
CA SER A 228 3.94 19.18 10.46
C SER A 228 3.99 19.01 8.94
N PRO A 229 5.14 18.64 8.34
CA PRO A 229 5.27 18.36 6.90
C PRO A 229 4.62 17.03 6.49
N SER A 230 3.54 16.62 7.17
CA SER A 230 2.98 15.26 7.13
C SER A 230 1.78 15.16 6.20
N SER A 231 1.85 15.81 5.04
CA SER A 231 1.32 15.21 3.82
C SER A 231 1.97 15.94 2.67
N SER A 232 3.03 15.33 2.15
CA SER A 232 3.61 15.67 0.86
C SER A 232 2.48 15.83 -0.16
N PHE A 233 2.24 17.07 -0.60
CA PHE A 233 1.74 17.25 -1.95
C PHE A 233 2.84 16.66 -2.84
N HIS A 234 2.56 15.49 -3.42
CA HIS A 234 3.18 15.19 -4.68
C HIS A 234 2.68 16.29 -5.62
N LEU A 235 3.52 17.29 -5.87
CA LEU A 235 3.43 18.11 -7.07
C LEU A 235 3.59 17.16 -8.25
N SER A 236 2.52 16.43 -8.56
CA SER A 236 2.40 15.59 -9.73
C SER A 236 2.39 16.54 -10.92
N THR A 237 3.58 16.76 -11.47
CA THR A 237 3.84 16.91 -12.90
C THR A 237 2.83 17.78 -13.66
N GLU A 238 2.59 19.01 -13.21
CA GLU A 238 1.77 19.96 -13.96
C GLU A 238 2.66 20.83 -14.87
N PRO A 239 2.20 21.18 -16.10
CA PRO A 239 3.04 21.83 -17.10
C PRO A 239 3.48 23.23 -16.68
N LYS A 240 4.59 23.73 -17.28
CA LYS A 240 5.07 25.11 -17.13
C LYS A 240 3.92 26.11 -17.38
N GLY A 241 3.47 26.77 -16.32
CA GLY A 241 2.37 27.75 -16.33
C GLY A 241 1.29 27.52 -15.27
N ALA A 242 1.25 26.36 -14.60
CA ALA A 242 0.18 25.96 -13.67
C ALA A 242 0.15 26.71 -12.32
N PHE A 243 1.15 27.54 -12.01
CA PHE A 243 1.35 28.12 -10.68
C PHE A 243 0.93 29.59 -10.53
N THR A 244 0.13 30.15 -11.45
CA THR A 244 -0.14 31.60 -11.47
C THR A 244 -0.86 32.12 -10.22
N TYR A 245 -1.57 31.26 -9.49
CA TYR A 245 -2.34 31.63 -8.29
C TYR A 245 -1.83 30.96 -7.00
N THR A 246 -0.72 30.21 -7.06
CA THR A 246 -0.19 29.49 -5.91
C THR A 246 0.69 30.39 -5.04
N ASP A 247 0.48 30.35 -3.73
CA ASP A 247 1.32 31.06 -2.76
C ASP A 247 2.80 30.63 -2.85
N PRO A 248 3.75 31.57 -3.09
CA PRO A 248 5.17 31.25 -3.17
C PRO A 248 5.73 30.66 -1.87
N GLU A 249 5.18 31.01 -0.71
CA GLU A 249 5.58 30.42 0.57
C GLU A 249 5.12 28.97 0.66
N PHE A 250 3.90 28.66 0.21
CA PHE A 250 3.43 27.29 0.08
C PHE A 250 4.29 26.48 -0.88
N GLN A 251 4.69 27.03 -2.03
CA GLN A 251 5.59 26.35 -2.96
C GLN A 251 6.95 26.02 -2.34
N ARG A 252 7.47 26.91 -1.49
CA ARG A 252 8.77 26.78 -0.86
C ARG A 252 8.75 25.83 0.33
N THR A 253 7.69 25.87 1.13
CA THR A 253 7.61 25.20 2.43
C THR A 253 6.75 23.94 2.42
N GLY A 254 5.83 23.83 1.45
CA GLY A 254 4.77 22.81 1.43
C GLY A 254 3.68 23.02 2.49
N VAL A 255 3.71 24.13 3.23
CA VAL A 255 2.78 24.42 4.33
C VAL A 255 1.63 25.27 3.81
N LEU A 256 0.44 24.70 3.76
CA LEU A 256 -0.76 25.40 3.32
C LEU A 256 -1.38 26.14 4.50
N THR A 257 -1.61 27.45 4.37
CA THR A 257 -2.14 28.31 5.44
C THR A 257 -3.37 29.08 4.98
N THR A 258 -4.10 29.74 5.89
CA THR A 258 -5.21 30.64 5.53
C THR A 258 -4.78 31.88 4.75
N LYS A 259 -3.46 32.10 4.60
CA LYS A 259 -2.88 33.17 3.76
C LYS A 259 -2.53 32.66 2.35
N SER A 260 -2.60 31.36 2.14
CA SER A 260 -2.21 30.67 0.91
C SER A 260 -3.34 30.55 -0.10
#